data_AF-A0A165YZL1-F1
#
_entry.id   AF-A0A165YZL1-F1
#
_cell.length_a   1.000
_cell.length_b   1.000
_cell.length_c   1.000
_cell.angle_alpha   90.00
_cell.angle_beta   90.00
_cell.angle_gamma   90.00
#
_symmetry.space_group_name_H-M   'P 1'
#
loop_
_entity.id
_entity.type
_entity.pdbx_description
1 polymer ?
#
loop_
_entity_poly.entity_id
_entity_poly.type
_entity_poly.pdbx_seq_one_letter_code
_entity_poly.pdbx_strand_id
1 'polypeptide(L)'
;MSSSAGAAIKFVGVFVGLTAVGIGLMKAVVPTPEQTYAAMAPDLRKKVDANRAARLAMEQEYRQQHNIKSVDPDNAQPVWANKL
;
A
#
# COMPACT_ATOMS: atom_id res chain seq x y z
N MET A 1 40.05 5.65 22.83
CA MET A 1 39.05 4.95 21.98
C MET A 1 38.03 5.94 21.40
N SER A 2 38.44 6.95 20.59
CA SER A 2 37.49 7.94 20.01
C SER A 2 37.48 8.03 18.46
N SER A 3 38.15 7.11 17.74
CA SER A 3 38.28 7.20 16.27
C SER A 3 37.14 6.49 15.50
N SER A 4 36.45 5.51 16.10
CA SER A 4 35.43 4.71 15.40
C SER A 4 34.13 5.46 15.13
N ALA A 5 33.74 6.39 15.99
CA ALA A 5 32.49 7.16 15.84
C ALA A 5 32.51 8.09 14.62
N GLY A 6 33.65 8.75 14.35
CA GLY A 6 33.81 9.63 13.20
C GLY A 6 33.84 8.87 11.86
N ALA A 7 34.39 7.65 11.86
CA ALA A 7 34.34 6.77 10.69
C ALA A 7 32.90 6.28 10.44
N ALA A 8 32.18 5.87 11.48
CA ALA A 8 30.80 5.39 11.37
C ALA A 8 29.85 6.45 10.78
N ILE A 9 29.96 7.72 11.21
CA ILE A 9 29.13 8.81 10.68
C ILE A 9 29.37 9.03 9.18
N LYS A 10 30.63 8.96 8.73
CA LYS A 10 30.97 9.09 7.30
C LYS A 10 30.39 7.94 6.49
N PHE A 11 30.51 6.70 6.98
CA PHE A 11 29.94 5.53 6.31
C PHE A 11 28.42 5.60 6.20
N VAL A 12 27.73 5.99 7.28
CA VAL A 12 26.27 6.19 7.27
C VAL A 12 25.89 7.29 6.28
N GLY A 13 26.63 8.41 6.26
CA GLY A 13 26.39 9.50 5.31
C GLY A 13 26.50 9.04 3.85
N VAL A 14 27.52 8.26 3.51
CA VAL A 14 27.68 7.68 2.16
C VAL A 14 26.54 6.72 1.83
N PHE A 15 26.12 5.87 2.77
CA PHE A 15 25.01 4.95 2.56
C PHE A 15 23.67 5.66 2.33
N VAL A 16 23.38 6.69 3.12
CA VAL A 16 22.19 7.53 2.95
C VAL A 16 22.22 8.23 1.59
N GLY A 17 23.38 8.76 1.20
CA GLY A 17 23.58 9.38 -0.10
C GLY A 17 23.31 8.41 -1.26
N LEU A 18 23.90 7.21 -1.23
CA LEU A 18 23.68 6.18 -2.26
C LEU A 18 22.23 5.71 -2.30
N THR A 19 21.58 5.58 -1.15
CA THR A 19 20.16 5.19 -1.07
C THR A 19 19.27 6.27 -1.69
N ALA A 20 19.52 7.54 -1.38
CA ALA A 20 18.78 8.66 -1.96
C ALA A 20 18.94 8.73 -3.49
N VAL A 21 20.15 8.49 -4.00
CA VAL A 21 20.41 8.40 -5.45
C VAL A 21 19.62 7.25 -6.07
N GLY A 22 19.62 6.07 -5.44
CA GLY A 22 18.86 4.92 -5.91
C GLY A 22 17.34 5.20 -5.99
N ILE A 23 16.78 5.82 -4.95
CA ILE A 23 15.35 6.22 -4.93
C ILE A 23 15.07 7.27 -6.02
N GLY A 24 15.96 8.25 -6.20
CA GLY A 24 15.86 9.25 -7.26
C GLY A 24 15.81 8.62 -8.65
N LEU A 25 16.71 7.66 -8.91
CA LEU A 25 16.73 6.91 -10.18
C LEU A 25 15.45 6.10 -10.38
N MET A 26 14.95 5.40 -9.35
CA MET A 26 13.68 4.67 -9.43
C MET A 26 12.52 5.60 -9.82
N LYS A 27 12.43 6.79 -9.20
CA LYS A 27 11.40 7.78 -9.54
C LYS A 27 11.55 8.36 -10.95
N ALA A 28 12.76 8.37 -11.50
CA ALA A 28 13.00 8.87 -12.86
C ALA A 28 12.61 7.85 -13.93
N VAL A 29 12.82 6.55 -13.68
CA VAL A 29 12.59 5.49 -14.68
C VAL A 29 11.24 4.80 -14.54
N VAL A 30 10.63 4.81 -13.36
CA VAL A 30 9.30 4.23 -13.13
C VAL A 30 8.26 5.34 -13.33
N PRO A 31 7.44 5.28 -14.40
CA PRO A 31 6.40 6.27 -14.64
C PRO A 31 5.36 6.24 -13.52
N THR A 32 4.76 7.41 -13.24
CA THR A 32 3.67 7.47 -12.26
C THR A 32 2.46 6.68 -12.76
N PRO A 33 1.56 6.21 -11.87
CA PRO A 33 0.35 5.51 -12.28
C PRO A 33 -0.52 6.32 -13.26
N GLU A 34 -0.57 7.64 -13.09
CA GLU A 34 -1.30 8.55 -13.97
C GLU A 34 -0.65 8.66 -15.36
N GLN A 35 0.68 8.76 -15.43
CA GLN A 35 1.42 8.74 -16.70
C GLN A 35 1.23 7.41 -17.43
N THR A 36 1.30 6.30 -16.69
CA THR A 36 1.09 4.96 -17.25
C THR A 36 -0.33 4.82 -17.79
N TYR A 37 -1.34 5.28 -17.05
CA TYR A 37 -2.74 5.23 -17.48
C TYR A 37 -3.03 6.16 -18.67
N ALA A 38 -2.39 7.33 -18.73
CA ALA A 38 -2.51 8.24 -19.87
C ALA A 38 -1.83 7.68 -21.13
N ALA A 39 -0.73 6.94 -20.98
CA ALA A 39 -0.02 6.26 -22.06
C ALA A 39 -0.74 5.00 -22.55
N MET A 40 -1.71 4.46 -21.79
CA MET A 40 -2.51 3.32 -22.23
C MET A 40 -3.48 3.71 -23.34
N ALA A 41 -3.63 2.80 -24.30
CA ALA A 41 -4.65 2.90 -25.32
C ALA A 41 -6.07 2.98 -24.69
N PRO A 42 -7.02 3.69 -25.32
CA PRO A 42 -8.32 4.00 -24.74
C PRO A 42 -9.18 2.75 -24.42
N ASP A 43 -8.94 1.64 -25.10
CA ASP A 43 -9.55 0.33 -24.84
C ASP A 43 -9.03 -0.32 -23.55
N LEU A 44 -7.72 -0.23 -23.28
CA LEU A 44 -7.10 -0.73 -22.05
C LEU A 44 -7.55 0.07 -20.83
N ARG A 45 -7.68 1.39 -20.99
CA ARG A 45 -8.21 2.28 -19.94
C ARG A 45 -9.60 1.85 -19.49
N LYS A 46 -10.51 1.58 -20.45
CA LYS A 46 -11.86 1.06 -20.15
C LYS A 46 -11.85 -0.24 -19.36
N LYS A 47 -10.94 -1.17 -19.68
CA LYS A 47 -10.81 -2.45 -18.95
C LYS A 47 -10.30 -2.25 -17.53
N VAL A 48 -9.31 -1.37 -17.34
CA VAL A 48 -8.79 -1.02 -16.01
C VAL A 48 -9.87 -0.37 -15.16
N ASP A 49 -10.67 0.52 -15.74
CA ASP A 49 -11.77 1.17 -15.05
C ASP A 49 -12.88 0.19 -14.69
N ALA A 50 -13.23 -0.74 -15.59
CA ALA A 50 -14.18 -1.81 -15.31
C ALA A 50 -13.72 -2.71 -14.15
N ASN A 51 -12.43 -3.06 -14.11
CA ASN A 51 -11.87 -3.84 -13.02
C ASN A 51 -11.85 -3.05 -11.70
N ARG A 52 -11.53 -1.76 -11.75
CA ARG A 52 -11.59 -0.87 -10.58
C ARG A 52 -13.01 -0.75 -10.04
N ALA A 53 -13.99 -0.58 -10.93
CA ALA A 53 -15.40 -0.53 -10.56
C ALA A 53 -15.88 -1.85 -9.94
N ALA A 54 -15.46 -3.00 -10.49
CA ALA A 54 -15.79 -4.31 -9.94
C ALA A 54 -15.22 -4.50 -8.52
N ARG A 55 -13.96 -4.12 -8.28
CA ARG A 55 -13.36 -4.18 -6.93
C ARG A 55 -14.09 -3.26 -5.95
N LEU A 56 -14.43 -2.03 -6.36
CA LEU A 56 -15.16 -1.10 -5.51
C LEU A 56 -16.57 -1.59 -5.15
N ALA A 57 -17.27 -2.24 -6.09
CA ALA A 57 -18.58 -2.85 -5.81
C ALA A 57 -18.46 -3.97 -4.76
N MET A 58 -17.47 -4.86 -4.91
CA MET A 58 -17.20 -5.92 -3.92
C MET A 58 -16.84 -5.36 -2.55
N GLU A 59 -16.02 -4.31 -2.48
CA GLU A 59 -15.66 -3.66 -1.21
C GLU A 59 -16.86 -2.98 -0.54
N GLN A 60 -17.78 -2.40 -1.31
CA GLN A 60 -19.02 -1.82 -0.79
C GLN A 60 -19.95 -2.89 -0.22
N GLU A 61 -20.15 -4.00 -0.94
CA GLU A 61 -20.94 -5.14 -0.48
C GLU A 61 -20.34 -5.75 0.80
N TYR A 62 -19.01 -5.92 0.84
CA TYR A 62 -18.32 -6.42 2.03
C TYR A 62 -18.47 -5.48 3.22
N ARG A 63 -18.34 -4.16 3.02
CA ARG A 63 -18.54 -3.16 4.09
C ARG A 63 -19.97 -3.17 4.62
N GLN A 64 -20.98 -3.32 3.75
CA GLN A 64 -22.37 -3.44 4.17
C GLN A 64 -22.58 -4.69 5.03
N GLN A 65 -22.05 -5.84 4.61
CA GLN A 65 -22.12 -7.08 5.39
C GLN A 65 -21.39 -6.98 6.73
N HIS A 66 -20.23 -6.30 6.76
CA HIS A 66 -19.45 -6.14 7.98
C HIS A 66 -20.14 -5.22 8.99
N ASN A 67 -20.72 -4.10 8.54
CA ASN A 67 -21.47 -3.20 9.40
C ASN A 67 -22.75 -3.83 9.96
N ILE A 68 -23.42 -4.71 9.21
CA ILE A 68 -24.60 -5.43 9.71
C ILE A 68 -24.22 -6.42 10.83
N LYS A 69 -23.06 -7.09 10.71
CA LYS A 69 -22.57 -8.02 11.75
C LYS A 69 -22.11 -7.34 13.03
N SER A 70 -21.68 -6.08 12.98
CA SER A 70 -21.18 -5.34 14.15
C SER A 70 -22.27 -4.68 15.02
N VAL A 71 -23.52 -4.63 14.54
CA VAL A 71 -24.65 -3.99 15.25
C VAL A 71 -25.37 -4.98 16.18
N ASP A 72 -25.12 -6.28 16.06
CA ASP A 72 -25.75 -7.30 16.88
C ASP A 72 -24.98 -7.51 18.21
N PRO A 73 -25.55 -7.08 19.36
CA PRO A 73 -24.90 -7.21 20.67
C PRO A 73 -24.70 -8.67 21.12
N ASP A 74 -25.46 -9.63 20.57
CA ASP A 74 -25.32 -11.06 20.87
C ASP A 74 -24.17 -11.71 20.05
N ASN A 75 -23.65 -11.01 19.04
CA ASN A 75 -22.55 -11.44 18.18
C ASN A 75 -21.21 -10.79 18.57
N ALA A 76 -21.20 -9.98 19.64
CA ALA A 76 -20.02 -9.28 20.15
C ALA A 76 -19.02 -10.23 20.85
N GLN A 77 -19.48 -11.38 21.33
CA GLN A 77 -18.59 -12.44 21.81
C GLN A 77 -18.41 -13.49 20.72
N PRO A 78 -17.16 -13.84 20.38
CA PRO A 78 -16.92 -14.92 19.45
C PRO A 78 -17.37 -16.26 20.07
N VAL A 79 -17.86 -17.20 19.26
CA VAL A 79 -18.45 -18.48 19.68
C VAL A 79 -17.53 -19.35 20.58
N TRP A 80 -16.22 -19.06 20.57
CA TRP A 80 -15.23 -19.71 21.42
C TRP A 80 -15.13 -19.11 22.84
N ALA A 81 -15.69 -17.92 23.10
CA ALA A 81 -15.67 -17.27 24.40
C ALA A 81 -16.47 -18.06 25.46
N ASN A 82 -17.46 -18.86 25.05
CA ASN A 82 -18.30 -19.68 25.94
C ASN A 82 -17.72 -21.06 26.29
N LYS A 83 -16.41 -21.30 26.07
CA LYS A 83 -15.75 -22.60 26.32
C LYS A 83 -14.73 -22.60 27.48
N LEU A 84 -14.78 -21.63 28.39
CA LEU A 84 -13.95 -21.60 29.60
C LEU A 84 -14.80 -21.55 30.86
#